data_AF-A0A0F3RCN2-F1
#
_entry.id   AF-A0A0F3RCN2-F1
#
_cell.length_a   1.000
_cell.length_b   1.000
_cell.length_c   1.000
_cell.angle_alpha   90.00
_cell.angle_beta   90.00
_cell.angle_gamma   90.00
#
_symmetry.space_group_name_H-M   'P 1'
#
loop_
_entity.id
_entity.type
_entity.pdbx_description
1 polymer ?
#
loop_
_entity_poly.entity_id
_entity_poly.type
_entity_poly.pdbx_seq_one_letter_code
_entity_poly.pdbx_strand_id
1 'polypeptide(L)'
;MGTIVKVVPLQLGKNADGSVKTLDDILDEMSDPTTITADNVESFFYKLKEAYLNNNKKNVLRMVEAAYHGFTYEAAILNYHIKYGIYADVEQSTGRGFLDLYILLRKDQHGNYVPNAVKIIIEFKEEQRKGSNSIMSVQDAVKQIEEKAYAFQFAGRTQSQVVIIVGADFGATGETVRAKESKIDLPKQSFISKLIDARQATLDHTTIKQELKTIYDSTRSDESLDRVILGELLSSNVVEKNVFIIKDFPNGQRVSMFVFKNQYQKAVILTCIEQENLASPKYVRVFLRIHRNQQ
;
A
#
# COMPACT_ATOMS: atom_id res chain seq x y z
N MET A 1 24.40 -24.08 27.25
CA MET A 1 23.88 -24.66 25.99
C MET A 1 22.56 -24.00 25.71
N GLY A 2 22.45 -23.21 24.64
CA GLY A 2 21.18 -22.58 24.27
C GLY A 2 20.26 -23.62 23.63
N THR A 3 19.04 -23.75 24.14
CA THR A 3 18.01 -24.58 23.51
C THR A 3 17.72 -24.00 22.13
N ILE A 4 18.06 -24.75 21.07
CA ILE A 4 17.64 -24.38 19.71
C ILE A 4 16.13 -24.62 19.66
N VAL A 5 15.36 -23.53 19.72
CA VAL A 5 13.92 -23.59 19.47
C VAL A 5 13.73 -23.82 17.98
N LYS A 6 13.32 -25.04 17.63
CA LYS A 6 12.96 -25.37 16.25
C LYS A 6 11.60 -24.76 15.96
N VAL A 7 11.56 -23.69 15.18
CA VAL A 7 10.31 -23.08 14.74
C VAL A 7 9.61 -24.07 13.80
N VAL A 8 8.40 -24.47 14.17
CA VAL A 8 7.56 -25.33 13.33
C VAL A 8 6.72 -24.41 12.44
N PRO A 9 6.71 -24.60 11.11
CA PRO A 9 5.85 -23.84 10.22
C PRO A 9 4.38 -23.91 10.65
N LEU A 10 3.67 -22.78 10.55
CA LEU A 10 2.24 -22.76 10.82
C LEU A 10 1.53 -23.74 9.88
N GLN A 11 0.85 -24.73 10.46
CA GLN A 11 0.07 -25.71 9.71
C GLN A 11 -1.28 -25.11 9.36
N LEU A 12 -1.64 -25.17 8.08
CA LEU A 12 -2.85 -24.59 7.52
C LEU A 12 -3.84 -25.66 7.04
N GLY A 13 -3.46 -26.94 7.06
CA GLY A 13 -4.33 -28.05 6.69
C GLY A 13 -3.56 -29.25 6.14
N LYS A 14 -4.18 -29.96 5.21
CA LYS A 14 -3.56 -31.05 4.45
C LYS A 14 -3.72 -30.83 2.94
N ASN A 15 -2.74 -31.28 2.18
CA ASN A 15 -2.80 -31.39 0.72
C ASN A 15 -3.70 -32.58 0.31
N ALA A 16 -4.03 -32.67 -0.98
CA ALA A 16 -4.87 -33.74 -1.52
C ALA A 16 -4.27 -35.15 -1.33
N ASP A 17 -2.94 -35.24 -1.23
CA ASP A 17 -2.19 -36.47 -0.95
C ASP A 17 -2.07 -36.80 0.56
N GLY A 18 -2.67 -35.98 1.42
CA GLY A 18 -2.66 -36.14 2.87
C GLY A 18 -1.43 -35.58 3.59
N SER A 19 -0.46 -35.01 2.86
CA SER A 19 0.68 -34.31 3.46
C SER A 19 0.23 -33.01 4.15
N VAL A 20 0.99 -32.53 5.13
CA VAL A 20 0.65 -31.30 5.87
C VAL A 20 0.84 -30.10 4.94
N LYS A 21 -0.19 -29.28 4.77
CA LYS A 21 -0.08 -27.98 4.09
C LYS A 21 0.35 -26.92 5.11
N THR A 22 1.45 -26.26 4.84
CA THR A 22 2.05 -25.22 5.68
C THR A 22 1.80 -23.84 5.11
N LEU A 23 2.04 -22.82 5.93
CA LEU A 23 2.05 -21.43 5.46
C LEU A 23 3.13 -21.17 4.41
N ASP A 24 4.25 -21.89 4.47
CA ASP A 24 5.31 -21.77 3.46
C ASP A 24 4.78 -22.18 2.09
N ASP A 25 4.09 -23.32 1.99
CA ASP A 25 3.54 -23.84 0.72
C ASP A 25 2.58 -22.84 0.06
N ILE A 26 1.77 -22.13 0.85
CA ILE A 26 0.81 -21.15 0.30
C ILE A 26 1.50 -19.84 -0.08
N LEU A 27 2.45 -19.38 0.73
CA LEU A 27 3.22 -18.19 0.38
C LEU A 27 4.06 -18.43 -0.88
N ASP A 28 4.53 -19.66 -1.10
CA ASP A 28 5.15 -20.08 -2.36
C ASP A 28 4.19 -19.88 -3.54
N GLU A 29 2.97 -20.44 -3.44
CA GLU A 29 1.90 -20.30 -4.46
C GLU A 29 1.51 -18.83 -4.70
N MET A 30 1.49 -18.00 -3.66
CA MET A 30 1.15 -16.57 -3.77
C MET A 30 2.31 -15.71 -4.27
N SER A 31 3.55 -16.16 -4.09
CA SER A 31 4.74 -15.43 -4.51
C SER A 31 4.99 -15.56 -6.02
N ASP A 32 4.43 -16.58 -6.66
CA ASP A 32 4.55 -16.77 -8.09
C ASP A 32 3.64 -15.77 -8.85
N PRO A 33 4.22 -14.87 -9.67
CA PRO A 33 3.48 -13.86 -10.42
C PRO A 33 2.46 -14.42 -11.41
N THR A 34 2.60 -15.69 -11.82
CA THR A 34 1.71 -16.34 -12.79
C THR A 34 0.47 -16.96 -12.14
N THR A 35 0.52 -17.20 -10.83
CA THR A 35 -0.55 -17.87 -10.08
C THR A 35 -1.24 -16.96 -9.06
N ILE A 36 -0.70 -15.78 -8.76
CA ILE A 36 -1.35 -14.85 -7.83
C ILE A 36 -2.65 -14.26 -8.42
N THR A 37 -3.78 -14.86 -8.03
CA THR A 37 -5.14 -14.46 -8.42
C THR A 37 -6.00 -14.16 -7.19
N ALA A 38 -7.13 -13.47 -7.37
CA ALA A 38 -8.09 -13.23 -6.29
C ALA A 38 -8.54 -14.55 -5.62
N ASP A 39 -8.86 -15.58 -6.40
CA ASP A 39 -9.30 -16.88 -5.88
C ASP A 39 -8.23 -17.56 -5.00
N ASN A 40 -6.96 -17.48 -5.41
CA ASN A 40 -5.85 -18.05 -4.64
C ASN A 40 -5.63 -17.29 -3.33
N VAL A 41 -5.71 -15.95 -3.37
CA VAL A 41 -5.66 -15.13 -2.15
C VAL A 41 -6.87 -15.39 -1.26
N GLU A 42 -8.07 -15.54 -1.82
CA GLU A 42 -9.27 -15.89 -1.06
C GLU A 42 -9.10 -17.24 -0.35
N SER A 43 -8.64 -18.26 -1.07
CA SER A 43 -8.35 -19.59 -0.51
C SER A 43 -7.31 -19.53 0.61
N PHE A 44 -6.28 -18.69 0.45
CA PHE A 44 -5.29 -18.45 1.49
C PHE A 44 -5.93 -17.88 2.77
N PHE A 45 -6.77 -16.85 2.65
CA PHE A 45 -7.44 -16.25 3.81
C PHE A 45 -8.45 -17.19 4.47
N TYR A 46 -9.14 -18.05 3.70
CA TYR A 46 -9.95 -19.13 4.26
C TYR A 46 -9.12 -20.08 5.12
N LYS A 47 -7.93 -20.49 4.65
CA LYS A 47 -7.04 -21.37 5.41
C LYS A 47 -6.42 -20.68 6.63
N LEU A 48 -6.11 -19.38 6.53
CA LEU A 48 -5.69 -18.59 7.68
C LEU A 48 -6.78 -18.53 8.75
N LYS A 49 -8.04 -18.31 8.36
CA LYS A 49 -9.19 -18.38 9.27
C LYS A 49 -9.26 -19.73 9.97
N GLU A 50 -9.20 -20.83 9.22
CA GLU A 50 -9.23 -22.17 9.81
C GLU A 50 -8.07 -22.40 10.78
N ALA A 51 -6.86 -21.96 10.43
CA ALA A 51 -5.71 -22.03 11.31
C ALA A 51 -5.89 -21.18 12.57
N TYR A 52 -6.44 -19.97 12.43
CA TYR A 52 -6.79 -19.11 13.55
C TYR A 52 -7.75 -19.81 14.50
N LEU A 53 -8.89 -20.31 13.99
CA LEU A 53 -9.91 -21.00 14.79
C LEU A 53 -9.36 -22.27 15.46
N ASN A 54 -8.53 -23.05 14.74
CA ASN A 54 -7.95 -24.29 15.25
C ASN A 54 -6.91 -24.06 16.35
N ASN A 55 -6.15 -22.97 16.28
CA ASN A 55 -5.17 -22.60 17.31
C ASN A 55 -5.80 -21.77 18.43
N ASN A 56 -7.00 -21.22 18.20
CA ASN A 56 -7.74 -20.41 19.15
C ASN A 56 -8.89 -21.17 19.86
N LYS A 57 -8.83 -22.50 19.92
CA LYS A 57 -9.88 -23.36 20.54
C LYS A 57 -10.23 -23.03 22.00
N LYS A 58 -9.36 -22.28 22.70
CA LYS A 58 -9.57 -21.81 24.08
C LYS A 58 -10.08 -20.36 24.16
N ASN A 59 -10.40 -19.71 23.03
CA ASN A 59 -10.75 -18.28 22.94
C ASN A 59 -9.72 -17.36 23.61
N VAL A 60 -8.43 -17.71 23.52
CA VAL A 60 -7.35 -16.91 24.09
C VAL A 60 -7.20 -15.61 23.29
N LEU A 61 -7.31 -15.72 21.96
CA LEU A 61 -7.43 -14.60 21.05
C LEU A 61 -8.93 -14.29 20.95
N ARG A 62 -9.34 -13.05 21.25
CA ARG A 62 -10.77 -12.68 21.17
C ARG A 62 -11.23 -12.72 19.71
N MET A 63 -12.52 -12.97 19.45
CA MET A 63 -13.12 -12.84 18.11
C MET A 63 -13.36 -11.36 17.82
N VAL A 64 -12.26 -10.62 17.61
CA VAL A 64 -12.24 -9.17 17.37
C VAL A 64 -11.28 -8.88 16.25
N GLU A 65 -11.55 -7.80 15.53
CA GLU A 65 -10.80 -7.36 14.34
C GLU A 65 -9.30 -7.29 14.60
N ALA A 66 -8.90 -6.66 15.71
CA ALA A 66 -7.50 -6.51 16.11
C ALA A 66 -6.75 -7.85 16.27
N ALA A 67 -7.45 -8.91 16.68
CA ALA A 67 -6.85 -10.24 16.84
C ALA A 67 -6.65 -10.94 15.49
N TYR A 68 -7.60 -10.81 14.56
CA TYR A 68 -7.48 -11.34 13.20
C TYR A 68 -6.34 -10.65 12.45
N HIS A 69 -6.28 -9.33 12.61
CA HIS A 69 -5.24 -8.48 12.09
C HIS A 69 -3.85 -8.91 12.61
N GLY A 70 -3.67 -8.98 13.94
CA GLY A 70 -2.41 -9.37 14.56
C GLY A 70 -1.95 -10.77 14.14
N PHE A 71 -2.87 -11.75 14.11
CA PHE A 71 -2.57 -13.11 13.67
C PHE A 71 -2.09 -13.15 12.21
N THR A 72 -2.78 -12.45 11.31
CA THR A 72 -2.44 -12.44 9.88
C THR A 72 -1.08 -11.79 9.64
N TYR A 73 -0.83 -10.65 10.26
CA TYR A 73 0.45 -9.95 10.20
C TYR A 73 1.61 -10.83 10.69
N GLU A 74 1.46 -11.42 11.88
CA GLU A 74 2.49 -12.26 12.49
C GLU A 74 2.76 -13.54 11.70
N ALA A 75 1.70 -14.18 11.21
CA ALA A 75 1.80 -15.37 10.37
C ALA A 75 2.67 -15.09 9.13
N ALA A 76 2.42 -13.97 8.44
CA ALA A 76 3.18 -13.60 7.25
C ALA A 76 4.63 -13.20 7.60
N ILE A 77 4.85 -12.29 8.56
CA ILE A 77 6.16 -11.64 8.70
C ILE A 77 7.20 -12.46 9.48
N LEU A 78 6.81 -13.09 10.59
CA LEU A 78 7.79 -13.57 11.58
C LEU A 78 8.77 -14.60 11.00
N ASN A 79 8.31 -15.44 10.07
CA ASN A 79 9.13 -16.52 9.51
C ASN A 79 9.49 -16.33 8.03
N TYR A 80 8.78 -15.47 7.30
CA TYR A 80 8.85 -15.45 5.85
C TYR A 80 9.27 -14.12 5.22
N HIS A 81 9.52 -13.08 6.04
CA HIS A 81 9.96 -11.77 5.52
C HIS A 81 11.21 -11.84 4.64
N ILE A 82 12.20 -12.68 4.97
CA ILE A 82 13.43 -12.83 4.17
C ILE A 82 13.16 -13.62 2.88
N LYS A 83 12.46 -14.77 3.01
CA LYS A 83 12.24 -15.73 1.93
C LYS A 83 11.45 -15.10 0.79
N TYR A 84 10.27 -14.54 1.09
CA TYR A 84 9.37 -13.94 0.08
C TYR A 84 9.49 -12.41 -0.02
N GLY A 85 10.46 -11.81 0.68
CA GLY A 85 10.65 -10.35 0.67
C GLY A 85 9.43 -9.59 1.20
N ILE A 86 8.67 -10.20 2.12
CA ILE A 86 7.37 -9.71 2.57
C ILE A 86 7.52 -8.31 3.14
N TYR A 87 6.74 -7.40 2.57
CA TYR A 87 6.54 -6.07 3.10
C TYR A 87 5.09 -5.99 3.56
N ALA A 88 4.87 -5.60 4.82
CA ALA A 88 3.53 -5.33 5.31
C ALA A 88 3.48 -4.02 6.11
N ASP A 89 2.37 -3.31 5.96
CA ASP A 89 2.04 -2.13 6.75
C ASP A 89 0.70 -2.37 7.46
N VAL A 90 0.63 -1.92 8.71
CA VAL A 90 -0.51 -2.06 9.63
C VAL A 90 -1.11 -0.68 9.89
N GLU A 91 -2.43 -0.60 9.96
CA GLU A 91 -3.18 0.64 10.28
C GLU A 91 -2.66 1.85 9.50
N GLN A 92 -2.42 1.65 8.20
CA GLN A 92 -1.82 2.69 7.38
C GLN A 92 -2.82 3.81 7.15
N SER A 93 -2.48 5.04 7.57
CA SER A 93 -3.29 6.21 7.28
C SER A 93 -3.36 6.46 5.78
N THR A 94 -4.58 6.67 5.29
CA THR A 94 -4.89 6.80 3.86
C THR A 94 -5.49 8.16 3.49
N GLY A 95 -5.35 9.16 4.36
CA GLY A 95 -5.97 10.48 4.21
C GLY A 95 -7.49 10.51 4.43
N ARG A 96 -8.21 9.45 4.05
CA ARG A 96 -9.67 9.25 4.26
C ARG A 96 -9.99 8.07 5.19
N GLY A 97 -9.08 7.74 6.09
CA GLY A 97 -9.23 6.69 7.09
C GLY A 97 -7.93 5.94 7.34
N PHE A 98 -8.05 4.69 7.78
CA PHE A 98 -6.95 3.77 8.01
C PHE A 98 -7.24 2.47 7.27
N LEU A 99 -6.18 1.87 6.73
CA LEU A 99 -6.17 0.52 6.16
C LEU A 99 -5.68 -0.45 7.22
N ASP A 100 -6.40 -1.55 7.43
CA ASP A 100 -6.00 -2.50 8.48
C ASP A 100 -4.66 -3.15 8.14
N LEU A 101 -4.55 -3.79 6.98
CA LEU A 101 -3.33 -4.48 6.59
C LEU A 101 -3.06 -4.40 5.09
N TYR A 102 -1.79 -4.17 4.75
CA TYR A 102 -1.26 -4.26 3.40
C TYR A 102 -0.16 -5.31 3.37
N ILE A 103 -0.14 -6.17 2.35
CA ILE A 103 0.89 -7.19 2.14
C ILE A 103 1.41 -7.11 0.70
N LEU A 104 2.73 -7.22 0.55
CA LEU A 104 3.44 -7.33 -0.72
C LEU A 104 4.52 -8.40 -0.66
N LEU A 105 4.46 -9.38 -1.56
CA LEU A 105 5.47 -10.43 -1.72
C LEU A 105 6.47 -9.98 -2.79
N ARG A 106 7.62 -9.45 -2.37
CA ARG A 106 8.59 -8.84 -3.29
C ARG A 106 9.55 -9.84 -3.92
N LYS A 107 9.51 -11.10 -3.50
CA LYS A 107 10.30 -12.17 -4.11
C LYS A 107 9.39 -13.31 -4.54
N ASP A 108 9.73 -13.93 -5.67
CA ASP A 108 9.11 -15.16 -6.14
C ASP A 108 9.57 -16.38 -5.31
N GLN A 109 9.02 -17.56 -5.62
CA GLN A 109 9.36 -18.83 -4.98
C GLN A 109 10.84 -19.22 -5.13
N HIS A 110 11.55 -18.62 -6.08
CA HIS A 110 12.97 -18.82 -6.33
C HIS A 110 13.86 -17.77 -5.63
N GLY A 111 13.25 -16.81 -4.94
CA GLY A 111 13.93 -15.74 -4.23
C GLY A 111 14.31 -14.53 -5.10
N ASN A 112 13.87 -14.47 -6.36
CA ASN A 112 14.14 -13.34 -7.26
C ASN A 112 13.19 -12.19 -6.97
N TYR A 113 13.68 -10.95 -7.06
CA TYR A 113 12.83 -9.78 -6.88
C TYR A 113 11.78 -9.64 -7.98
N VAL A 114 10.55 -9.33 -7.58
CA VAL A 114 9.39 -9.09 -8.45
C VAL A 114 9.04 -7.60 -8.43
N PRO A 115 9.42 -6.81 -9.46
CA PRO A 115 9.23 -5.35 -9.46
C PRO A 115 7.75 -4.92 -9.40
N ASN A 116 6.88 -5.71 -10.03
CA ASN A 116 5.44 -5.45 -10.15
C ASN A 116 4.63 -6.41 -9.29
N ALA A 117 5.15 -6.77 -8.12
CA ALA A 117 4.47 -7.66 -7.19
C ALA A 117 3.04 -7.20 -6.90
N VAL A 118 2.08 -8.14 -6.96
CA VAL A 118 0.67 -7.84 -6.73
C VAL A 118 0.48 -7.37 -5.29
N LYS A 119 -0.24 -6.27 -5.13
CA LYS A 119 -0.56 -5.68 -3.82
C LYS A 119 -1.77 -6.40 -3.25
N ILE A 120 -1.70 -6.79 -1.99
CA ILE A 120 -2.84 -7.37 -1.28
C ILE A 120 -3.25 -6.39 -0.19
N ILE A 121 -4.48 -5.88 -0.27
CA ILE A 121 -5.03 -4.90 0.68
C ILE A 121 -6.16 -5.59 1.43
N ILE A 122 -6.11 -5.55 2.75
CA ILE A 122 -7.00 -6.32 3.61
C ILE A 122 -7.72 -5.37 4.55
N GLU A 123 -9.04 -5.55 4.64
CA GLU A 123 -9.89 -4.93 5.64
C GLU A 123 -10.58 -6.07 6.41
N PHE A 124 -10.38 -6.07 7.71
CA PHE A 124 -11.01 -7.00 8.61
C PHE A 124 -12.35 -6.45 9.09
N LYS A 125 -13.28 -7.35 9.40
CA LYS A 125 -14.49 -7.05 10.14
C LYS A 125 -14.61 -8.03 11.30
N GLU A 126 -15.32 -7.62 12.33
CA GLU A 126 -15.70 -8.50 13.43
C GLU A 126 -17.19 -8.83 13.40
N GLU A 127 -17.50 -10.05 13.84
CA GLU A 127 -18.88 -10.49 14.05
C GLU A 127 -19.56 -9.53 15.04
N GLN A 128 -20.57 -8.80 14.56
CA GLN A 128 -21.27 -7.81 15.35
C GLN A 128 -21.94 -8.48 16.57
N ARG A 129 -21.71 -7.89 17.75
CA ARG A 129 -22.48 -8.25 18.94
C ARG A 129 -23.96 -7.94 18.70
N LYS A 130 -24.86 -8.85 19.10
CA LYS A 130 -26.32 -8.68 19.00
C LYS A 130 -26.75 -7.27 19.45
N GLY A 131 -27.36 -6.49 18.55
CA GLY A 131 -27.93 -5.16 18.84
C GLY A 131 -27.41 -3.99 17.98
N SER A 132 -26.43 -4.22 17.11
CA SER A 132 -25.98 -3.24 16.11
C SER A 132 -26.83 -3.31 14.84
N ASN A 133 -27.34 -2.15 14.38
CA ASN A 133 -28.18 -2.04 13.17
C ASN A 133 -27.38 -1.92 11.87
N SER A 134 -26.04 -1.96 11.91
CA SER A 134 -25.19 -1.96 10.72
C SER A 134 -24.51 -3.32 10.59
N ILE A 135 -25.03 -4.17 9.70
CA ILE A 135 -24.29 -5.36 9.25
C ILE A 135 -23.21 -4.85 8.30
N MET A 136 -21.95 -4.82 8.74
CA MET A 136 -20.82 -4.61 7.84
C MET A 136 -20.27 -5.97 7.43
N SER A 137 -20.67 -6.43 6.26
CA SER A 137 -20.25 -7.71 5.66
C SER A 137 -18.81 -7.64 5.12
N VAL A 138 -18.22 -8.79 4.78
CA VAL A 138 -16.95 -8.83 4.02
C VAL A 138 -17.06 -8.14 2.66
N GLN A 139 -18.28 -8.02 2.10
CA GLN A 139 -18.54 -7.27 0.87
C GLN A 139 -18.44 -5.76 1.12
N ASP A 140 -18.91 -5.28 2.27
CA ASP A 140 -18.78 -3.88 2.68
C ASP A 140 -17.31 -3.52 2.94
N ALA A 141 -16.51 -4.46 3.45
CA ALA A 141 -15.06 -4.29 3.60
C ALA A 141 -14.37 -4.10 2.23
N VAL A 142 -14.70 -4.92 1.23
CA VAL A 142 -14.20 -4.76 -0.14
C VAL A 142 -14.63 -3.40 -0.71
N LYS A 143 -15.92 -3.04 -0.58
CA LYS A 143 -16.47 -1.78 -1.06
C LYS A 143 -15.80 -0.56 -0.41
N GLN A 144 -15.51 -0.65 0.89
CA GLN A 144 -14.80 0.39 1.65
C GLN A 144 -13.41 0.66 1.06
N ILE A 145 -12.67 -0.39 0.71
CA ILE A 145 -11.34 -0.24 0.10
C ILE A 145 -11.44 0.41 -1.29
N GLU A 146 -12.45 0.01 -2.09
CA GLU A 146 -12.68 0.56 -3.43
C GLU A 146 -13.06 2.05 -3.38
N GLU A 147 -13.98 2.43 -2.50
CA GLU A 147 -14.50 3.80 -2.42
C GLU A 147 -13.49 4.80 -1.85
N LYS A 148 -12.59 4.35 -0.97
CA LYS A 148 -11.64 5.23 -0.30
C LYS A 148 -10.32 5.43 -1.04
N ALA A 149 -10.22 4.94 -2.28
CA ALA A 149 -9.05 5.10 -3.16
C ALA A 149 -7.73 4.59 -2.54
N TYR A 150 -7.82 3.67 -1.58
CA TYR A 150 -6.69 3.10 -0.84
C TYR A 150 -5.63 2.48 -1.76
N ALA A 151 -6.09 1.82 -2.82
CA ALA A 151 -5.23 1.20 -3.82
C ALA A 151 -4.28 2.21 -4.50
N PHE A 152 -4.72 3.46 -4.71
CA PHE A 152 -3.92 4.50 -5.37
C PHE A 152 -2.74 4.98 -4.51
N GLN A 153 -2.80 4.85 -3.17
CA GLN A 153 -1.68 5.17 -2.28
C GLN A 153 -0.41 4.37 -2.57
N PHE A 154 -0.59 3.14 -3.01
CA PHE A 154 0.52 2.21 -3.18
C PHE A 154 1.15 2.29 -4.58
N ALA A 155 0.62 3.13 -5.48
CA ALA A 155 1.15 3.32 -6.84
C ALA A 155 2.60 3.81 -6.86
N GLY A 156 3.03 4.60 -5.86
CA GLY A 156 4.40 5.12 -5.74
C GLY A 156 5.43 4.12 -5.19
N ARG A 157 5.00 3.03 -4.55
CA ARG A 157 5.90 2.06 -3.89
C ARG A 157 6.21 0.84 -4.75
N THR A 158 5.23 0.40 -5.54
CA THR A 158 5.39 -0.64 -6.55
C THR A 158 4.45 -0.36 -7.72
N GLN A 159 4.97 -0.58 -8.94
CA GLN A 159 4.28 -0.33 -10.20
C GLN A 159 3.32 -1.46 -10.58
N SER A 160 2.77 -2.20 -9.60
CA SER A 160 1.68 -3.12 -9.89
C SER A 160 0.39 -2.38 -10.25
N GLN A 161 -0.14 -2.72 -11.43
CA GLN A 161 -1.48 -2.33 -11.91
C GLN A 161 -2.58 -3.21 -11.31
N VAL A 162 -2.22 -4.33 -10.70
CA VAL A 162 -3.14 -5.30 -10.12
C VAL A 162 -3.08 -5.23 -8.60
N VAL A 163 -4.25 -5.14 -7.98
CA VAL A 163 -4.45 -5.24 -6.54
C VAL A 163 -5.48 -6.29 -6.25
N ILE A 164 -5.23 -7.08 -5.23
CA ILE A 164 -6.22 -7.99 -4.68
C ILE A 164 -6.71 -7.40 -3.37
N ILE A 165 -8.00 -7.08 -3.34
CA ILE A 165 -8.71 -6.52 -2.19
C ILE A 165 -9.32 -7.69 -1.43
N VAL A 166 -9.11 -7.76 -0.12
CA VAL A 166 -9.62 -8.83 0.74
C VAL A 166 -10.48 -8.23 1.84
N GLY A 167 -11.74 -8.66 1.91
CA GLY A 167 -12.58 -8.51 3.10
C GLY A 167 -12.55 -9.80 3.90
N ALA A 168 -12.25 -9.72 5.20
CA ALA A 168 -12.15 -10.91 6.05
C ALA A 168 -12.86 -10.72 7.40
N ASP A 169 -13.71 -11.67 7.77
CA ASP A 169 -14.29 -11.82 9.10
C ASP A 169 -14.13 -13.29 9.54
N PHE A 170 -13.18 -13.53 10.44
CA PHE A 170 -12.89 -14.88 10.90
C PHE A 170 -13.94 -15.44 11.87
N GLY A 171 -14.80 -14.57 12.44
CA GLY A 171 -15.85 -14.92 13.39
C GLY A 171 -17.21 -15.16 12.75
N ALA A 172 -17.47 -14.63 11.55
CA ALA A 172 -18.77 -14.78 10.90
C ALA A 172 -19.17 -16.25 10.62
N THR A 173 -20.49 -16.47 10.61
CA THR A 173 -21.11 -17.78 10.32
C THR A 173 -21.52 -17.95 8.85
N GLY A 174 -21.57 -16.86 8.09
CA GLY A 174 -21.88 -16.83 6.65
C GLY A 174 -20.62 -16.68 5.78
N GLU A 175 -20.70 -15.81 4.77
CA GLU A 175 -19.53 -15.43 3.96
C GLU A 175 -18.48 -14.77 4.87
N THR A 176 -17.28 -15.34 4.92
CA THR A 176 -16.24 -14.98 5.92
C THR A 176 -14.97 -14.45 5.31
N VAL A 177 -14.75 -14.70 4.02
CA VAL A 177 -13.66 -14.12 3.26
C VAL A 177 -14.19 -13.84 1.88
N ARG A 178 -13.82 -12.68 1.33
CA ARG A 178 -14.02 -12.35 -0.07
C ARG A 178 -12.78 -11.65 -0.60
N ALA A 179 -12.25 -12.15 -1.70
CA ALA A 179 -11.21 -11.46 -2.46
C ALA A 179 -11.77 -10.92 -3.78
N LYS A 180 -11.20 -9.80 -4.24
CA LYS A 180 -11.53 -9.21 -5.52
C LYS A 180 -10.29 -8.64 -6.17
N GLU A 181 -10.04 -9.02 -7.41
CA GLU A 181 -9.05 -8.34 -8.23
C GLU A 181 -9.60 -6.98 -8.68
N SER A 182 -8.79 -5.95 -8.48
CA SER A 182 -9.05 -4.60 -8.93
C SER A 182 -7.85 -4.08 -9.70
N LYS A 183 -8.13 -3.36 -10.79
CA LYS A 183 -7.10 -2.71 -11.59
C LYS A 183 -6.96 -1.27 -11.13
N ILE A 184 -5.73 -0.89 -10.80
CA ILE A 184 -5.39 0.51 -10.60
C ILE A 184 -4.95 1.07 -11.94
N ASP A 185 -5.58 2.17 -12.34
CA ASP A 185 -5.03 3.06 -13.35
C ASP A 185 -3.75 3.70 -12.79
N LEU A 186 -2.61 3.08 -13.08
CA LEU A 186 -1.33 3.70 -12.78
C LEU A 186 -1.18 4.95 -13.65
N PRO A 187 -0.65 6.04 -13.08
CA PRO A 187 -0.37 7.21 -13.88
C PRO A 187 0.58 6.85 -15.03
N LYS A 188 0.16 7.09 -16.27
CA LYS A 188 0.93 6.77 -17.50
C LYS A 188 2.31 7.44 -17.54
N GLN A 189 2.50 8.48 -16.73
CA GLN A 189 3.73 9.25 -16.59
C GLN A 189 3.79 9.80 -15.16
N SER A 190 4.99 9.84 -14.58
CA SER A 190 5.23 10.47 -13.26
C SER A 190 4.85 11.95 -13.29
N PHE A 191 4.62 12.55 -12.12
CA PHE A 191 4.32 13.97 -12.05
C PHE A 191 5.48 14.83 -12.57
N ILE A 192 6.73 14.46 -12.26
CA ILE A 192 7.90 15.12 -12.84
C ILE A 192 7.94 14.93 -14.37
N SER A 193 7.63 13.72 -14.87
CA SER A 193 7.54 13.45 -16.31
C SER A 193 6.48 14.31 -17.00
N LYS A 194 5.31 14.52 -16.37
CA LYS A 194 4.26 15.43 -16.85
C LYS A 194 4.79 16.86 -16.96
N LEU A 195 5.47 17.35 -15.93
CA LEU A 195 6.01 18.72 -15.90
C LEU A 195 7.08 18.99 -16.98
N ILE A 196 7.79 17.95 -17.43
CA ILE A 196 8.88 18.10 -18.41
C ILE A 196 8.50 17.82 -19.86
N ASP A 197 7.35 17.19 -20.11
CA ASP A 197 6.92 16.85 -21.47
C ASP A 197 6.59 18.14 -22.24
N ALA A 198 7.58 18.62 -22.99
CA ALA A 198 7.63 20.00 -23.50
C ALA A 198 6.66 20.28 -24.65
N ARG A 199 5.88 19.29 -25.07
CA ARG A 199 4.81 19.44 -26.07
C ARG A 199 3.53 20.01 -25.48
N GLN A 200 3.33 19.97 -24.16
CA GLN A 200 2.14 20.59 -23.57
C GLN A 200 2.33 22.10 -23.48
N ALA A 201 1.70 22.79 -24.45
CA ALA A 201 1.32 24.17 -24.30
C ALA A 201 0.49 24.29 -23.01
N THR A 202 1.14 24.77 -21.93
CA THR A 202 0.53 25.02 -20.62
C THR A 202 -0.21 23.82 -20.04
N LEU A 203 0.48 23.02 -19.21
CA LEU A 203 -0.21 22.32 -18.12
C LEU A 203 -1.01 23.37 -17.35
N ASP A 204 -2.33 23.28 -17.42
CA ASP A 204 -3.20 24.23 -16.72
C ASP A 204 -3.17 23.96 -15.21
N HIS A 205 -3.46 24.99 -14.43
CA HIS A 205 -3.41 24.94 -12.97
C HIS A 205 -4.36 23.88 -12.38
N THR A 206 -5.47 23.56 -13.05
CA THR A 206 -6.43 22.53 -12.61
C THR A 206 -5.79 21.16 -12.71
N THR A 207 -5.19 20.84 -13.86
CA THR A 207 -4.48 19.58 -14.09
C THR A 207 -3.35 19.39 -13.07
N ILE A 208 -2.50 20.40 -12.85
CA ILE A 208 -1.43 20.34 -11.85
C ILE A 208 -1.98 20.12 -10.44
N LYS A 209 -3.04 20.83 -10.06
CA LYS A 209 -3.68 20.69 -8.75
C LYS A 209 -4.25 19.30 -8.56
N GLN A 210 -4.85 18.71 -9.59
CA GLN A 210 -5.46 17.38 -9.54
C GLN A 210 -4.39 16.29 -9.39
N GLU A 211 -3.28 16.42 -10.13
CA GLU A 211 -2.13 15.53 -10.01
C GLU A 211 -1.46 15.61 -8.64
N LEU A 212 -1.19 16.82 -8.14
CA LEU A 212 -0.65 17.01 -6.81
C LEU A 212 -1.58 16.51 -5.72
N LYS A 213 -2.90 16.69 -5.90
CA LYS A 213 -3.89 16.11 -5.00
C LYS A 213 -3.84 14.58 -5.05
N THR A 214 -3.69 13.96 -6.21
CA THR A 214 -3.53 12.51 -6.33
C THR A 214 -2.26 12.01 -5.66
N ILE A 215 -1.13 12.72 -5.80
CA ILE A 215 0.13 12.37 -5.11
C ILE A 215 0.00 12.58 -3.60
N TYR A 216 -0.63 13.67 -3.18
CA TYR A 216 -0.86 14.00 -1.78
C TYR A 216 -1.79 12.98 -1.10
N ASP A 217 -2.90 12.66 -1.75
CA ASP A 217 -3.83 11.62 -1.31
C ASP A 217 -3.20 10.23 -1.38
N SER A 218 -2.09 10.05 -2.11
CA SER A 218 -1.33 8.80 -2.16
C SER A 218 -0.14 8.74 -1.21
N THR A 219 0.25 9.87 -0.60
CA THR A 219 1.35 9.93 0.37
C THR A 219 0.84 9.48 1.75
N ARG A 220 1.66 8.76 2.50
CA ARG A 220 1.30 8.45 3.90
C ARG A 220 1.27 9.69 4.76
N SER A 221 0.51 9.63 5.85
CA SER A 221 0.44 10.71 6.83
C SER A 221 1.77 11.03 7.50
N ASP A 222 2.72 10.09 7.54
CA ASP A 222 4.08 10.25 8.10
C ASP A 222 5.14 10.62 7.04
N GLU A 223 4.85 10.39 5.76
CA GLU A 223 5.70 10.81 4.65
C GLU A 223 5.44 12.29 4.32
N SER A 224 6.47 12.99 3.85
CA SER A 224 6.36 14.38 3.38
C SER A 224 6.28 14.37 1.85
N LEU A 225 5.37 15.15 1.27
CA LEU A 225 5.13 15.22 -0.18
C LEU A 225 6.42 15.53 -0.94
N ASP A 226 7.29 16.36 -0.35
CA ASP A 226 8.57 16.70 -0.92
C ASP A 226 9.51 15.49 -1.10
N ARG A 227 9.42 14.44 -0.28
CA ARG A 227 10.21 13.20 -0.43
C ARG A 227 9.73 12.38 -1.61
N VAL A 228 8.42 12.33 -1.85
CA VAL A 228 7.86 11.64 -3.02
C VAL A 228 8.22 12.38 -4.31
N ILE A 229 8.08 13.71 -4.33
CA ILE A 229 8.51 14.54 -5.47
C ILE A 229 10.01 14.41 -5.71
N LEU A 230 10.83 14.37 -4.65
CA LEU A 230 12.27 14.12 -4.76
C LEU A 230 12.57 12.76 -5.38
N GLY A 231 11.89 11.70 -4.93
CA GLY A 231 12.07 10.34 -5.48
C GLY A 231 11.73 10.26 -6.97
N GLU A 232 10.63 10.89 -7.38
CA GLU A 232 10.27 11.01 -8.81
C GLU A 232 11.31 11.82 -9.59
N LEU A 233 11.79 12.93 -9.03
CA LEU A 233 12.79 13.77 -9.69
C LEU A 233 14.11 13.01 -9.88
N LEU A 234 14.56 12.30 -8.86
CA LEU A 234 15.79 11.51 -8.90
C LEU A 234 15.71 10.39 -9.94
N SER A 235 14.56 9.72 -10.06
CA SER A 235 14.33 8.66 -11.06
C SER A 235 14.05 9.14 -12.48
N SER A 236 13.80 10.44 -12.67
CA SER A 236 13.50 11.01 -14.00
C SER A 236 14.75 11.30 -14.86
N ASN A 237 14.56 11.34 -16.19
CA ASN A 237 15.59 11.64 -17.19
C ASN A 237 15.84 13.15 -17.38
N VAL A 238 15.55 13.99 -16.39
CA VAL A 238 15.81 15.44 -16.50
C VAL A 238 17.32 15.73 -16.45
N VAL A 239 17.74 16.76 -17.17
CA VAL A 239 19.16 17.03 -17.48
C VAL A 239 19.86 17.74 -16.31
N GLU A 240 19.13 18.56 -15.57
CA GLU A 240 19.64 19.29 -14.41
C GLU A 240 18.64 19.16 -13.25
N LYS A 241 19.13 18.85 -12.06
CA LYS A 241 18.34 18.65 -10.83
C LYS A 241 18.99 19.43 -9.69
N ASN A 242 18.32 20.45 -9.17
CA ASN A 242 18.71 21.16 -7.97
C ASN A 242 17.56 21.10 -6.97
N VAL A 243 17.85 20.78 -5.72
CA VAL A 243 16.85 20.63 -4.66
C VAL A 243 17.31 21.42 -3.45
N PHE A 244 16.45 22.31 -2.97
CA PHE A 244 16.69 23.14 -1.81
C PHE A 244 15.63 22.81 -0.76
N ILE A 245 16.07 22.37 0.41
CA ILE A 245 15.20 22.12 1.56
C ILE A 245 15.49 23.20 2.58
N ILE A 246 14.52 24.08 2.81
CA ILE A 246 14.60 25.16 3.78
C ILE A 246 13.97 24.66 5.07
N LYS A 247 14.82 24.41 6.06
CA LYS A 247 14.40 24.17 7.45
C LYS A 247 14.09 25.51 8.11
N ASP A 248 13.19 25.51 9.08
CA ASP A 248 12.86 26.67 9.91
C ASP A 248 12.19 27.85 9.19
N PHE A 249 11.30 27.55 8.23
CA PHE A 249 10.43 28.57 7.65
C PHE A 249 9.39 29.05 8.70
N PRO A 250 9.00 30.33 8.72
CA PRO A 250 8.08 30.87 9.72
C PRO A 250 6.82 30.01 9.94
N ASN A 251 6.36 29.92 11.19
CA ASN A 251 5.21 29.11 11.63
C ASN A 251 5.40 27.59 11.53
N GLY A 252 6.65 27.10 11.62
CA GLY A 252 6.95 25.67 11.60
C GLY A 252 6.72 25.01 10.24
N GLN A 253 6.71 25.80 9.17
CA GLN A 253 6.53 25.30 7.81
C GLN A 253 7.84 24.70 7.28
N ARG A 254 7.71 23.63 6.51
CA ARG A 254 8.80 23.06 5.72
C ARG A 254 8.64 23.51 4.28
N VAL A 255 9.68 24.11 3.71
CA VAL A 255 9.68 24.55 2.31
C VAL A 255 10.72 23.78 1.52
N SER A 256 10.27 23.15 0.44
CA SER A 256 11.13 22.40 -0.47
C SER A 256 10.98 22.95 -1.88
N MET A 257 12.09 23.32 -2.50
CA MET A 257 12.15 23.85 -3.86
C MET A 257 12.90 22.88 -4.77
N PHE A 258 12.25 22.46 -5.83
CA PHE A 258 12.79 21.62 -6.89
C PHE A 258 12.98 22.47 -8.13
N VAL A 259 14.23 22.63 -8.55
CA VAL A 259 14.61 23.37 -9.76
C VAL A 259 15.22 22.38 -10.73
N PHE A 260 14.58 22.17 -11.88
CA PHE A 260 15.06 21.21 -12.86
C PHE A 260 14.90 21.69 -14.30
N LYS A 261 15.79 21.23 -15.17
CA LYS A 261 15.71 21.49 -16.62
C LYS A 261 15.33 20.24 -17.38
N ASN A 262 14.34 20.36 -18.26
CA ASN A 262 14.01 19.28 -19.18
C ASN A 262 15.01 19.20 -20.35
N GLN A 263 14.87 18.15 -21.18
CA GLN A 263 15.69 17.93 -22.37
C GLN A 263 15.64 19.08 -23.41
N TYR A 264 14.69 20.01 -23.27
CA TYR A 264 14.52 21.19 -24.12
C TYR A 264 15.02 22.48 -23.45
N GLN A 265 15.85 22.37 -22.40
CA GLN A 265 16.41 23.51 -21.65
C GLN A 265 15.37 24.44 -21.01
N LYS A 266 14.11 23.99 -20.82
CA LYS A 266 13.10 24.73 -20.05
C LYS A 266 13.31 24.49 -18.56
N ALA A 267 13.41 25.57 -17.79
CA ALA A 267 13.55 25.50 -16.34
C ALA A 267 12.18 25.45 -15.66
N VAL A 268 11.99 24.46 -14.81
CA VAL A 268 10.83 24.30 -13.95
C VAL A 268 11.26 24.54 -12.51
N ILE A 269 10.54 25.42 -11.82
CA ILE A 269 10.68 25.66 -10.38
C ILE A 269 9.38 25.22 -9.72
N LEU A 270 9.46 24.18 -8.90
CA LEU A 270 8.36 23.65 -8.11
C LEU A 270 8.67 23.88 -6.65
N THR A 271 7.86 24.68 -5.97
CA THR A 271 7.98 24.95 -4.54
C THR A 271 6.84 24.31 -3.78
N CYS A 272 7.16 23.43 -2.85
CA CYS A 272 6.22 22.81 -1.92
C CYS A 272 6.39 23.44 -0.55
N ILE A 273 5.30 23.93 0.02
CA ILE A 273 5.23 24.40 1.40
C ILE A 273 4.31 23.44 2.15
N GLU A 274 4.88 22.71 3.09
CA GLU A 274 4.18 21.76 3.93
C GLU A 274 4.07 22.32 5.34
N GLN A 275 2.86 22.30 5.90
CA GLN A 275 2.62 22.63 7.28
C GLN A 275 2.08 21.40 8.00
N GLU A 276 2.87 20.87 8.93
CA GLU A 276 2.38 19.87 9.87
C GLU A 276 1.50 20.58 10.90
N ASN A 277 0.21 20.25 10.88
CA ASN A 277 -0.71 20.71 11.91
C ASN A 277 -1.04 19.52 12.81
N LEU A 278 -0.61 19.55 14.07
CA LEU A 278 -0.81 18.45 15.02
C LEU A 278 -2.31 18.14 15.29
N ALA A 279 -3.22 19.05 14.93
CA ALA A 279 -4.64 18.97 15.21
C ALA A 279 -5.56 18.83 13.97
N SER A 280 -5.00 18.80 12.75
CA SER A 280 -5.80 18.75 11.50
C SER A 280 -4.97 18.18 10.33
N PRO A 281 -5.56 17.87 9.16
CA PRO A 281 -4.80 17.28 8.05
C PRO A 281 -3.58 18.12 7.69
N LYS A 282 -2.48 17.48 7.26
CA LYS A 282 -1.33 18.19 6.68
C LYS A 282 -1.84 19.16 5.62
N TYR A 283 -1.37 20.40 5.65
CA TYR A 283 -1.69 21.37 4.60
C TYR A 283 -0.48 21.51 3.69
N VAL A 284 -0.68 21.24 2.41
CA VAL A 284 0.34 21.45 1.39
C VAL A 284 -0.11 22.58 0.47
N ARG A 285 0.72 23.61 0.35
CA ARG A 285 0.61 24.60 -0.73
C ARG A 285 1.72 24.35 -1.72
N VAL A 286 1.36 24.25 -3.00
CA VAL A 286 2.34 24.06 -4.07
C VAL A 286 2.28 25.25 -5.00
N PHE A 287 3.45 25.85 -5.23
CA PHE A 287 3.66 26.91 -6.21
C PHE A 287 4.47 26.33 -7.36
N LEU A 288 3.91 26.36 -8.56
CA LEU A 288 4.62 25.96 -9.77
C LEU A 288 4.92 27.20 -10.61
N ARG A 289 6.20 27.39 -10.96
CA ARG A 289 6.64 28.41 -11.90
C ARG A 289 7.44 27.77 -13.02
N ILE A 290 6.92 27.84 -14.24
CA ILE A 290 7.61 27.35 -15.44
C ILE A 290 8.24 28.56 -16.14
N HIS A 291 9.57 28.63 -16.14
CA HIS A 291 10.30 29.66 -16.86
C HIS A 291 10.59 29.17 -18.28
N ARG A 292 9.98 29.85 -19.26
CA ARG A 292 10.36 29.71 -20.67
C ARG A 292 11.52 30.67 -20.90
N ASN A 293 12.65 30.16 -21.37
CA ASN A 293 13.61 31.03 -22.03
C ASN A 293 12.87 31.63 -23.23
N GLN A 294 12.66 32.94 -23.21
CA GLN A 294 12.30 33.67 -24.42
C GLN A 294 13.52 33.58 -25.33
N GLN A 295 13.41 32.77 -26.38
CA GLN A 295 14.22 32.95 -27.58
C GLN A 295 13.49 33.91 -28.49
#